data_AF-A0A060C5I7-F1
#
_entry.id   AF-A0A060C5I7-F1
#
_cell.length_a   1.000
_cell.length_b   1.000
_cell.length_c   1.000
_cell.angle_alpha   90.00
_cell.angle_beta   90.00
_cell.angle_gamma   90.00
#
_symmetry.space_group_name_H-M   'P 1'
#
loop_
_entity.id
_entity.type
_entity.pdbx_description
1 polymer ?
#
loop_
_entity_poly.entity_id
_entity_poly.type
_entity_poly.pdbx_seq_one_letter_code
_entity_poly.pdbx_strand_id
1 'polypeptide(L)'
;RAYGFAAASRTYFGKPLSEITTAEAAMLAGIPQAPSRVNPISNMTRAKARQSYVLSRMRTLGYLTDAEYQEALAQPIVLKSAPGTPTGSYAVHGEYVAELARQLLYNVYQDNVYSRGFNIYTTIHSKDQEAAHRAVREGI
;
A
#
# COMPACT_ATOMS: atom_id res chain seq x y z
N ARG A 1 3.65 -5.05 -9.94
CA ARG A 1 2.17 -5.12 -10.10
C ARG A 1 1.59 -5.86 -8.89
N ALA A 2 0.62 -5.27 -8.19
CA ALA A 2 0.00 -5.88 -7.01
C ALA A 2 -1.03 -6.94 -7.45
N TYR A 3 -0.62 -8.18 -7.66
CA TYR A 3 -1.57 -9.22 -8.05
C TYR A 3 -2.26 -9.79 -6.80
N GLY A 4 -3.45 -9.24 -6.50
CA GLY A 4 -4.39 -9.78 -5.53
C GLY A 4 -4.61 -8.94 -4.27
N PHE A 5 -5.66 -9.28 -3.53
CA PHE A 5 -6.05 -8.62 -2.28
C PHE A 5 -4.93 -8.63 -1.23
N ALA A 6 -4.06 -9.64 -1.23
CA ALA A 6 -2.92 -9.72 -0.32
C ALA A 6 -1.88 -8.60 -0.56
N ALA A 7 -1.58 -8.32 -1.83
CA ALA A 7 -0.69 -7.21 -2.17
C ALA A 7 -1.35 -5.86 -1.82
N ALA A 8 -2.63 -5.70 -2.13
CA ALA A 8 -3.38 -4.49 -1.79
C ALA A 8 -3.44 -4.23 -0.28
N SER A 9 -3.65 -5.28 0.54
CA SER A 9 -3.60 -5.21 2.00
C SER A 9 -2.27 -4.65 2.52
N ARG A 10 -1.15 -5.19 2.02
CA ARG A 10 0.19 -4.71 2.39
C ARG A 10 0.44 -3.28 1.91
N THR A 11 -0.04 -2.93 0.71
CA THR A 11 0.11 -1.58 0.14
C THR A 11 -0.67 -0.53 0.94
N TYR A 12 -1.95 -0.76 1.21
CA TYR A 12 -2.81 0.24 1.83
C TYR A 12 -2.73 0.26 3.36
N PHE A 13 -2.62 -0.91 4.00
CA PHE A 13 -2.71 -1.03 5.46
C PHE A 13 -1.44 -1.54 6.11
N GLY A 14 -0.45 -2.01 5.34
CA GLY A 14 0.82 -2.50 5.88
C GLY A 14 0.74 -3.87 6.56
N LYS A 15 -0.39 -4.58 6.43
CA LYS A 15 -0.65 -5.85 7.13
C LYS A 15 -0.99 -7.02 6.20
N PRO A 16 -0.78 -8.28 6.64
CA PRO A 16 -1.20 -9.44 5.87
C PRO A 16 -2.72 -9.50 5.74
N LEU A 17 -3.20 -10.17 4.69
CA LEU A 17 -4.63 -10.25 4.36
C LEU A 17 -5.47 -10.90 5.48
N SER A 18 -4.87 -11.78 6.29
CA SER A 18 -5.52 -12.42 7.44
C SER A 18 -5.76 -11.49 8.62
N GLU A 19 -5.15 -10.31 8.65
CA GLU A 19 -5.21 -9.36 9.77
C GLU A 19 -6.03 -8.10 9.44
N ILE A 20 -6.64 -8.03 8.26
CA ILE A 20 -7.52 -6.91 7.91
C ILE A 20 -8.89 -7.09 8.55
N THR A 21 -9.49 -5.97 8.95
CA THR A 21 -10.85 -5.96 9.48
C THR A 21 -11.87 -6.03 8.37
N THR A 22 -13.12 -6.30 8.71
CA THR A 22 -14.27 -6.26 7.78
C THR A 22 -14.36 -4.92 7.05
N ALA A 23 -14.12 -3.81 7.75
CA ALA A 23 -14.16 -2.47 7.18
C ALA A 23 -13.10 -2.29 6.08
N GLU A 24 -11.87 -2.76 6.32
CA GLU A 24 -10.77 -2.70 5.36
C GLU A 24 -10.94 -3.69 4.22
N ALA A 25 -11.49 -4.89 4.49
CA ALA A 25 -11.83 -5.87 3.47
C ALA A 25 -12.87 -5.30 2.49
N ALA A 26 -13.92 -4.65 3.02
CA ALA A 26 -14.91 -3.96 2.22
C ALA A 26 -14.32 -2.80 1.40
N MET A 27 -13.34 -2.07 1.97
CA MET A 27 -12.59 -1.04 1.25
C MET A 27 -11.84 -1.64 0.05
N LEU A 28 -11.09 -2.72 0.25
CA LEU A 28 -10.35 -3.38 -0.84
C LEU A 28 -11.30 -3.95 -1.90
N ALA A 29 -12.39 -4.58 -1.50
CA ALA A 29 -13.39 -5.14 -2.41
C ALA A 29 -14.09 -4.07 -3.28
N GLY A 30 -14.11 -2.81 -2.82
CA GLY A 30 -14.61 -1.68 -3.58
C GLY A 30 -13.72 -1.26 -4.75
N ILE A 31 -12.41 -1.53 -4.69
CA ILE A 31 -11.40 -0.99 -5.62
C ILE A 31 -11.53 -1.52 -7.05
N PRO A 32 -11.70 -2.84 -7.31
CA PRO A 32 -11.68 -3.40 -8.66
C PRO A 32 -12.70 -2.76 -9.63
N GLN A 33 -13.84 -2.28 -9.11
CA GLN A 33 -14.89 -1.69 -9.93
C GLN A 33 -14.44 -0.36 -10.58
N ALA A 34 -13.54 0.39 -9.94
CA ALA A 34 -13.07 1.68 -10.47
C ALA A 34 -11.72 2.07 -9.85
N PRO A 35 -10.62 1.35 -10.15
CA PRO A 35 -9.37 1.43 -9.40
C PRO A 35 -8.79 2.84 -9.31
N SER A 36 -8.89 3.66 -10.36
CA SER A 36 -8.41 5.06 -10.33
C SER A 36 -9.36 6.02 -9.61
N ARG A 37 -10.65 5.69 -9.51
CA ARG A 37 -11.70 6.58 -8.96
C ARG A 37 -12.00 6.36 -7.48
N VAL A 38 -11.70 5.17 -6.95
CA VAL A 38 -11.94 4.80 -5.55
C VAL A 38 -10.66 4.36 -4.84
N ASN A 39 -9.49 4.73 -5.35
CA ASN A 39 -8.24 4.53 -4.64
C ASN A 39 -8.22 5.43 -3.38
N PRO A 40 -8.10 4.85 -2.17
CA PRO A 40 -8.21 5.59 -0.91
C PRO A 40 -7.03 6.56 -0.69
N ILE A 41 -5.89 6.36 -1.37
CA ILE A 41 -4.76 7.31 -1.36
C ILE A 41 -5.13 8.58 -2.15
N SER A 42 -5.79 8.43 -3.30
CA SER A 42 -6.17 9.56 -4.16
C SER A 42 -7.47 10.25 -3.73
N ASN A 43 -8.44 9.51 -3.20
CA ASN A 43 -9.76 10.03 -2.84
C ASN A 43 -10.42 9.18 -1.74
N MET A 44 -10.10 9.50 -0.48
CA MET A 44 -10.64 8.80 0.69
C MET A 44 -12.17 8.90 0.77
N THR A 45 -12.76 10.05 0.44
CA THR A 45 -14.22 10.25 0.51
C THR A 45 -14.97 9.29 -0.39
N ARG A 46 -14.52 9.15 -1.65
CA ARG A 46 -15.14 8.22 -2.61
C ARG A 46 -14.85 6.76 -2.27
N ALA A 47 -13.67 6.47 -1.74
CA ALA A 47 -13.33 5.14 -1.26
C ALA A 47 -14.23 4.72 -0.09
N LYS A 48 -14.47 5.59 0.89
CA LYS A 48 -15.43 5.36 1.99
C LYS A 48 -16.87 5.18 1.50
N ALA A 49 -17.34 6.02 0.58
CA ALA A 49 -18.68 5.84 0.02
C ALA A 49 -18.84 4.46 -0.65
N ARG A 50 -17.79 3.99 -1.33
CA ARG A 50 -17.78 2.65 -1.94
C ARG A 50 -17.69 1.53 -0.90
N GLN A 51 -16.88 1.71 0.14
CA GLN A 51 -16.79 0.79 1.29
C GLN A 51 -18.16 0.62 1.96
N SER A 52 -18.88 1.71 2.25
CA SER A 52 -20.22 1.65 2.86
C SER A 52 -21.22 0.90 1.98
N TYR A 53 -21.15 1.07 0.65
CA TYR A 53 -21.95 0.28 -0.28
C TYR A 53 -21.65 -1.23 -0.17
N VAL A 54 -20.38 -1.61 -0.11
CA VAL A 54 -19.98 -3.02 0.04
C VAL A 54 -20.47 -3.59 1.38
N LEU A 55 -20.29 -2.86 2.49
CA LEU A 55 -20.78 -3.26 3.81
C LEU A 55 -22.30 -3.44 3.83
N SER A 56 -23.04 -2.54 3.17
CA SER A 56 -24.50 -2.66 3.04
C SER A 56 -24.89 -3.93 2.28
N ARG A 57 -24.17 -4.27 1.20
CA ARG A 57 -24.40 -5.52 0.47
C ARG A 57 -24.06 -6.76 1.31
N MET A 58 -22.99 -6.73 2.09
CA MET A 58 -22.63 -7.83 2.99
C MET A 58 -23.72 -8.07 4.03
N ARG A 59 -24.27 -7.00 4.62
CA ARG A 59 -25.42 -7.08 5.53
C ARG A 59 -26.65 -7.69 4.85
N THR A 60 -27.06 -7.15 3.70
CA THR A 60 -28.25 -7.65 2.97
C THR A 60 -28.13 -9.12 2.55
N LEU A 61 -26.90 -9.58 2.27
CA LEU A 61 -26.63 -10.97 1.90
C LEU A 61 -26.42 -11.89 3.12
N GLY A 62 -26.49 -11.37 4.34
CA GLY A 62 -26.35 -12.16 5.58
C GLY A 62 -24.91 -12.48 5.99
N TYR A 63 -23.91 -11.81 5.41
CA TYR A 63 -22.49 -11.97 5.82
C TYR A 63 -22.13 -11.16 7.07
N LEU A 64 -22.96 -10.17 7.44
CA LEU A 64 -22.80 -9.35 8.64
C LEU A 64 -24.14 -9.22 9.34
N THR A 65 -24.12 -9.28 10.66
CA THR A 65 -25.20 -8.82 11.52
C THR A 65 -25.33 -7.30 11.48
N ASP A 66 -26.46 -6.77 11.97
CA ASP A 66 -26.67 -5.34 12.07
C ASP A 66 -25.62 -4.66 12.97
N ALA A 67 -25.20 -5.34 14.05
CA ALA A 67 -24.17 -4.83 14.96
C ALA A 67 -22.80 -4.76 14.27
N GLU A 68 -22.36 -5.84 13.61
CA GLU A 68 -21.09 -5.88 12.88
C GLU A 68 -21.05 -4.87 11.72
N TYR A 69 -22.18 -4.66 11.05
CA TYR A 69 -22.31 -3.64 10.01
C TYR A 69 -22.08 -2.22 10.57
N GLN A 70 -22.69 -1.88 11.71
CA GLN A 70 -22.51 -0.58 12.34
C GLN A 70 -21.09 -0.39 12.87
N GLU A 71 -20.51 -1.44 13.47
CA GLU A 71 -19.12 -1.43 13.94
C GLU A 71 -18.15 -1.20 12.76
N ALA A 72 -18.31 -1.94 11.66
CA ALA A 72 -17.46 -1.82 10.48
C ALA A 72 -17.61 -0.45 9.79
N LEU A 73 -18.80 0.17 9.84
CA LEU A 73 -19.01 1.53 9.33
C LEU A 73 -18.34 2.60 10.20
N ALA A 74 -18.40 2.44 11.52
CA ALA A 74 -17.80 3.37 12.47
C ALA A 74 -16.28 3.25 12.54
N GLN A 75 -15.71 2.12 12.10
CA GLN A 75 -14.29 1.88 12.18
C GLN A 75 -13.48 2.93 11.38
N PRO A 76 -12.53 3.63 12.01
CA PRO A 76 -11.64 4.54 11.31
C PRO A 76 -10.70 3.75 10.40
N ILE A 77 -10.61 4.15 9.13
CA ILE A 77 -9.68 3.58 8.15
C ILE A 77 -8.39 4.41 8.15
N VAL A 78 -7.30 3.79 8.56
CA VAL A 78 -5.97 4.39 8.59
C VAL A 78 -5.12 3.77 7.48
N LEU A 79 -4.64 4.60 6.55
CA LEU A 79 -3.74 4.15 5.50
C LEU A 79 -2.29 4.21 5.98
N LYS A 80 -1.45 3.28 5.51
CA LYS A 80 0.00 3.25 5.75
C LYS A 80 0.72 4.54 5.32
N SER A 81 0.16 5.28 4.37
CA SER A 81 0.74 6.54 3.86
C SER A 81 0.03 7.78 4.42
N ALA A 82 -0.85 7.64 5.41
CA ALA A 82 -1.54 8.78 6.00
C ALA A 82 -0.57 9.63 6.87
N PRO A 83 -0.72 10.96 6.90
CA PRO A 83 0.08 11.82 7.78
C PRO A 83 0.02 11.32 9.23
N GLY A 84 1.18 11.12 9.87
CA GLY A 84 1.27 10.62 11.24
C GLY A 84 1.26 9.10 11.40
N THR A 85 1.04 8.33 10.34
CA THR A 85 1.46 6.91 10.35
C THR A 85 2.96 6.84 10.12
N PRO A 86 3.69 5.85 10.69
CA PRO A 86 5.02 5.55 10.21
C PRO A 86 4.84 5.17 8.76
N THR A 87 5.02 6.15 7.88
CA THR A 87 5.08 5.94 6.45
C THR A 87 6.00 4.74 6.31
N GLY A 88 5.69 3.83 5.40
CA GLY A 88 6.77 3.11 4.76
C GLY A 88 7.61 4.13 4.00
N SER A 89 8.23 5.07 4.72
CA SER A 89 9.43 5.75 4.32
C SER A 89 10.25 4.61 3.78
N TYR A 90 10.65 4.71 2.52
CA TYR A 90 11.94 4.16 2.17
C TYR A 90 12.85 4.63 3.30
N ALA A 91 13.19 3.73 4.23
CA ALA A 91 13.75 4.12 5.52
C ALA A 91 15.10 4.84 5.35
N VAL A 92 15.58 4.90 4.10
CA VAL A 92 16.85 5.36 3.61
C VAL A 92 16.59 6.15 2.32
N HIS A 93 17.20 7.33 2.19
CA HIS A 93 17.29 8.09 0.94
C HIS A 93 18.25 7.41 -0.05
N GLY A 94 17.77 6.31 -0.64
CA GLY A 94 18.53 5.45 -1.55
C GLY A 94 18.04 5.51 -2.99
N GLU A 95 17.41 6.60 -3.44
CA GLU A 95 16.78 6.71 -4.76
C GLU A 95 17.76 6.41 -5.90
N TYR A 96 19.00 6.92 -5.80
CA TYR A 96 20.07 6.63 -6.76
C TYR A 96 20.49 5.17 -6.75
N VAL A 97 20.60 4.55 -5.57
CA VAL A 97 20.96 3.14 -5.42
C VAL A 97 19.85 2.25 -6.00
N ALA A 98 18.59 2.58 -5.72
CA ALA A 98 17.43 1.87 -6.25
C ALA A 98 17.35 1.96 -7.77
N GLU A 99 17.64 3.13 -8.35
CA GLU A 99 17.66 3.33 -9.79
C GLU A 99 18.83 2.58 -10.45
N LEU A 100 20.02 2.59 -9.85
CA LEU A 100 21.15 1.79 -10.32
C LEU A 100 20.81 0.30 -10.32
N ALA A 101 20.24 -0.20 -9.23
CA ALA A 101 19.80 -1.60 -9.15
C ALA A 101 18.76 -1.94 -10.23
N ARG A 102 17.79 -1.04 -10.47
CA ARG A 102 16.80 -1.20 -11.55
C ARG A 102 17.46 -1.29 -12.93
N GLN A 103 18.41 -0.41 -13.23
CA GLN A 103 19.12 -0.40 -14.52
C GLN A 103 19.95 -1.68 -14.73
N LEU A 104 20.69 -2.11 -13.71
CA LEU A 104 21.49 -3.34 -13.77
C LEU A 104 20.61 -4.57 -14.04
N LEU A 105 19.49 -4.71 -13.34
CA LEU A 105 18.58 -5.83 -13.57
C LEU A 105 17.82 -5.71 -14.88
N TYR A 106 17.49 -4.50 -15.33
CA TYR A 106 16.85 -4.31 -16.64
C TYR A 106 17.76 -4.78 -17.78
N ASN A 107 19.06 -4.55 -17.70
CA ASN A 107 20.01 -5.03 -18.72
C ASN A 107 19.98 -6.56 -18.87
N VAL A 108 19.76 -7.29 -17.76
CA VAL A 108 19.75 -8.76 -17.76
C VAL A 108 18.37 -9.34 -18.05
N TYR A 109 17.32 -8.78 -17.42
CA TYR A 109 15.98 -9.35 -17.40
C TYR A 109 14.97 -8.59 -18.26
N GLN A 110 15.36 -7.43 -18.80
CA GLN A 110 14.51 -6.52 -19.58
C GLN A 110 13.20 -6.26 -18.81
N ASP A 111 12.06 -6.29 -19.50
CA ASP A 111 10.74 -6.04 -18.91
C ASP A 111 10.35 -7.06 -17.82
N ASN A 112 11.01 -8.22 -17.76
CA ASN A 112 10.74 -9.20 -16.70
C ASN A 112 11.12 -8.70 -15.31
N VAL A 113 12.00 -7.70 -15.20
CA VAL A 113 12.35 -7.09 -13.91
C VAL A 113 11.10 -6.53 -13.21
N TYR A 114 10.08 -6.11 -13.95
CA TYR A 114 8.86 -5.50 -13.42
C TYR A 114 7.72 -6.49 -13.14
N SER A 115 7.82 -7.72 -13.66
CA SER A 115 6.74 -8.71 -13.63
C SER A 115 7.03 -9.92 -12.75
N ARG A 116 8.30 -10.25 -12.50
CA ARG A 116 8.70 -11.47 -11.77
C ARG A 116 8.82 -11.32 -10.25
N GLY A 117 8.68 -10.10 -9.72
CA GLY A 117 8.65 -9.88 -8.27
C GLY A 117 9.98 -10.15 -7.56
N PHE A 118 11.11 -9.78 -8.18
CA PHE A 118 12.43 -9.94 -7.57
C PHE A 118 12.57 -9.17 -6.26
N ASN A 119 13.15 -9.82 -5.24
CA ASN A 119 13.67 -9.15 -4.05
C ASN A 119 15.15 -8.86 -4.28
N ILE A 120 15.52 -7.58 -4.26
CA ILE A 120 16.88 -7.13 -4.57
C ILE A 120 17.55 -6.71 -3.26
N TYR A 121 18.61 -7.41 -2.90
CA TYR A 121 19.46 -7.08 -1.76
C TYR A 121 20.75 -6.47 -2.29
N THR A 122 21.01 -5.22 -1.93
CA THR A 122 22.23 -4.50 -2.33
C THR A 122 23.28 -4.58 -1.23
N THR A 123 24.51 -4.20 -1.56
CA THR A 123 25.62 -4.09 -0.60
C THR A 123 25.61 -2.78 0.18
N ILE A 124 24.59 -1.93 0.02
CA ILE A 124 24.54 -0.61 0.64
C ILE A 124 23.96 -0.71 2.04
N HIS A 125 24.71 -0.20 3.03
CA HIS A 125 24.25 -0.05 4.40
C HIS A 125 23.40 1.22 4.55
N SER A 126 22.26 1.10 5.21
CA SER A 126 21.29 2.19 5.38
C SER A 126 21.87 3.43 6.06
N LYS A 127 22.61 3.22 7.15
CA LYS A 127 23.22 4.30 7.95
C LYS A 127 24.22 5.12 7.14
N ASP A 128 25.03 4.43 6.33
CA ASP A 128 26.07 5.08 5.52
C ASP A 128 25.45 5.89 4.38
N GLN A 129 24.39 5.35 3.75
CA GLN A 129 23.65 6.05 2.70
C GLN A 129 22.95 7.31 3.22
N GLU A 130 22.35 7.26 4.41
CA GLU A 130 21.75 8.45 5.03
C GLU A 130 22.80 9.52 5.36
N ALA A 131 23.96 9.10 5.91
CA ALA A 131 25.06 10.02 6.20
C ALA A 131 25.59 10.67 4.92
N ALA A 132 25.79 9.89 3.85
CA ALA A 132 26.23 10.40 2.56
C ALA A 132 25.22 11.38 1.94
N HIS A 133 23.92 11.04 1.96
CA HIS A 133 22.87 11.91 1.44
C HIS A 133 22.86 13.26 2.18
N ARG A 134 22.99 13.23 3.52
CA ARG A 134 23.04 14.44 4.33
C ARG A 134 24.27 15.29 4.03
N ALA A 135 25.46 14.67 3.97
CA ALA A 135 26.71 15.36 3.69
C ALA A 135 26.68 16.10 2.34
N VAL A 136 26.10 15.49 1.31
CA VAL A 136 25.93 16.15 0.01
C VAL A 136 24.94 17.32 0.10
N ARG A 137 23.83 17.17 0.82
CA ARG A 137 22.82 18.23 0.97
C ARG A 137 23.29 19.42 1.81
N GLU A 138 24.16 19.18 2.80
CA GLU A 138 24.73 20.24 3.63
C GLU A 138 25.90 20.96 2.94
N GLY A 139 26.56 20.31 1.98
CA GLY A 139 27.68 20.87 1.23
C GLY A 139 27.32 21.69 -0.01
N ILE A 140 26.03 21.84 -0.33
CA ILE A 140 25.50 22.62 -1.47
C ILE A 140 24.61 23.74 -0.92
#